data_AF-A0A3M2CWF3-F1
#
_entry.id   AF-A0A3M2CWF3-F1
#
_cell.length_a   1.000
_cell.length_b   1.000
_cell.length_c   1.000
_cell.angle_alpha   90.00
_cell.angle_beta   90.00
_cell.angle_gamma   90.00
#
_symmetry.space_group_name_H-M   'P 1'
#
loop_
_entity.id
_entity.type
_entity.pdbx_description
1 polymer ?
#
loop_
_entity_poly.entity_id
_entity_poly.type
_entity_poly.pdbx_seq_one_letter_code
_entity_poly.pdbx_strand_id
1 'polypeptide(L)'
;MCRRPVRLTMFIILAAFVLWTLAWGIVPRLLDPTFERHMKNKEVMVGMTREQVLETWGSPYQMNVSYTSKGIRREEWIYEDWKDAGTVSHRYLYFEEGKLVGGWYYE
;
A
#
# COMPACT_ATOMS: atom_id res chain seq x y z
N MET A 1 40.82 -18.36 38.03
CA MET A 1 40.05 -18.61 36.78
C MET A 1 38.55 -18.36 37.04
N CYS A 2 38.06 -17.11 37.02
CA CYS A 2 36.62 -16.81 37.24
C CYS A 2 36.12 -15.65 36.34
N ARG A 3 36.23 -15.79 35.01
CA ARG A 3 35.66 -14.81 34.05
C ARG A 3 34.84 -15.43 32.91
N ARG A 4 34.74 -16.76 32.84
CA ARG A 4 33.95 -17.48 31.82
C ARG A 4 32.43 -17.30 31.94
N PRO A 5 31.79 -17.28 33.14
CA PRO A 5 30.33 -17.21 33.22
C PRO A 5 29.79 -15.84 32.80
N VAL A 6 30.53 -14.76 33.08
CA VAL A 6 30.12 -13.37 32.78
C VAL A 6 30.09 -13.10 31.27
N ARG A 7 31.02 -13.67 30.50
CA ARG A 7 31.01 -13.55 29.04
C ARG A 7 29.84 -14.29 28.43
N LEU A 8 29.51 -15.48 28.96
CA LEU A 8 28.38 -16.27 28.50
C LEU A 8 27.06 -15.53 28.74
N THR A 9 26.85 -14.97 29.94
CA THR A 9 25.65 -14.19 30.25
C THR A 9 25.56 -12.93 29.40
N MET A 10 26.67 -12.23 29.15
CA MET A 10 26.70 -11.06 28.26
C MET A 10 26.29 -11.42 26.83
N PHE A 11 26.79 -12.53 26.27
CA PHE A 11 26.41 -12.96 24.92
C PHE A 11 24.95 -13.41 24.83
N ILE A 12 24.41 -14.05 25.88
CA ILE A 12 23.00 -14.44 25.92
C ILE A 12 22.10 -13.19 25.94
N ILE A 13 22.44 -12.19 26.75
CA ILE A 13 21.67 -10.94 26.81
C ILE A 13 21.75 -10.18 25.48
N LEU A 14 22.95 -10.11 24.87
CA LEU A 14 23.13 -9.47 23.58
C LEU A 14 22.34 -10.17 22.47
N ALA A 15 22.38 -11.51 22.43
CA ALA A 15 21.62 -12.29 21.46
C ALA A 15 20.11 -12.13 21.66
N ALA A 16 19.64 -12.13 22.91
CA ALA A 16 18.23 -11.89 23.22
C ALA A 16 17.79 -10.47 22.79
N PHE A 17 18.63 -9.46 22.99
CA PHE A 17 18.36 -8.09 22.55
C PHE A 17 18.29 -7.98 21.02
N VAL A 18 19.23 -8.61 20.31
CA VAL A 18 19.20 -8.66 18.84
C VAL A 18 17.92 -9.36 18.35
N LEU A 19 17.58 -10.53 18.90
CA LEU A 19 16.35 -11.24 18.54
C LEU A 19 15.09 -10.40 18.83
N TRP A 20 15.07 -9.66 19.93
CA TRP A 20 13.99 -8.72 20.25
C TRP A 20 13.85 -7.62 19.19
N THR A 21 14.95 -6.98 18.80
CA THR A 21 14.94 -5.92 17.77
C THR A 21 14.51 -6.45 16.39
N LEU A 22 14.95 -7.66 16.04
CA LEU A 22 14.57 -8.31 14.78
C LEU A 22 13.08 -8.69 14.77
N ALA A 23 12.57 -9.24 15.88
CA ALA A 23 11.18 -9.64 16.02
C ALA A 23 10.20 -8.46 15.96
N TRP A 24 10.55 -7.32 16.56
CA TRP A 24 9.68 -6.13 16.55
C TRP A 24 9.80 -5.30 15.28
N GLY A 25 10.96 -5.27 14.62
CA GLY A 25 11.22 -4.38 13.48
C GLY A 25 11.15 -5.07 12.11
N ILE A 26 11.88 -6.17 11.95
CA ILE A 26 12.15 -6.77 10.63
C ILE A 26 11.09 -7.82 10.26
N VAL A 27 10.73 -8.68 11.22
CA VAL A 27 9.72 -9.73 11.04
C VAL A 27 8.36 -9.19 10.54
N PRO A 28 7.76 -8.14 11.13
CA PRO A 28 6.47 -7.63 10.64
C PRO A 28 6.57 -7.02 9.24
N ARG A 29 7.76 -6.61 8.79
CA ARG A 29 7.97 -6.01 7.46
C ARG A 29 8.15 -7.05 6.36
N LEU A 30 8.57 -8.27 6.71
CA LEU A 30 8.77 -9.38 5.77
C LEU A 30 7.54 -10.30 5.65
N LEU A 31 6.67 -10.29 6.66
CA LEU A 31 5.46 -11.13 6.74
C LEU A 31 4.16 -10.45 6.26
N ASP A 32 4.24 -9.25 5.68
CA ASP A 32 3.10 -8.54 5.06
C ASP A 32 3.17 -8.67 3.51
N PRO A 33 2.90 -9.85 2.90
CA PRO A 33 2.89 -10.01 1.44
C PRO A 33 1.67 -9.38 0.76
N THR A 34 0.68 -8.89 1.52
CA THR A 34 -0.64 -8.49 1.02
C THR A 34 -1.00 -7.03 1.24
N PHE A 35 -0.11 -6.18 1.75
CA PHE A 35 -0.37 -4.74 1.93
C PHE A 35 -1.65 -4.40 2.74
N GLU A 36 -2.13 -5.33 3.58
CA GLU A 36 -3.35 -5.20 4.40
C GLU A 36 -3.32 -3.96 5.31
N ARG A 37 -2.13 -3.59 5.81
CA ARG A 37 -1.95 -2.38 6.62
C ARG A 37 -2.12 -1.07 5.85
N HIS A 38 -1.95 -1.07 4.53
CA HIS A 38 -2.14 0.12 3.68
C HIS A 38 -3.60 0.30 3.25
N MET A 39 -4.39 -0.78 3.17
CA MET A 39 -5.85 -0.68 2.96
C MET A 39 -6.54 0.06 4.10
N LYS A 40 -5.98 0.00 5.33
CA LYS A 40 -6.52 0.71 6.50
C LYS A 40 -6.41 2.24 6.43
N ASN A 41 -5.51 2.76 5.58
CA ASN A 41 -5.37 4.21 5.34
C ASN A 41 -6.16 4.69 4.12
N LYS A 42 -6.94 3.82 3.46
CA LYS A 42 -7.58 4.12 2.17
C LYS A 42 -6.56 4.58 1.12
N GLU A 43 -5.35 4.03 1.12
CA GLU A 43 -4.36 4.34 0.10
C GLU A 43 -4.45 3.31 -1.02
N VAL A 44 -4.81 3.78 -2.21
CA VAL A 44 -4.79 2.98 -3.42
C VAL A 44 -3.38 3.04 -4.02
N MET A 45 -2.78 1.87 -4.28
CA MET A 45 -1.39 1.76 -4.70
C MET A 45 -1.25 1.19 -6.12
N VAL A 46 -0.19 1.62 -6.81
CA VAL A 46 0.18 1.11 -8.13
C VAL A 46 0.37 -0.41 -8.07
N GLY A 47 -0.25 -1.12 -9.01
CA GLY A 47 -0.23 -2.58 -9.12
C GLY A 47 -1.47 -3.28 -8.58
N MET A 48 -2.35 -2.59 -7.83
CA MET A 48 -3.64 -3.16 -7.38
C MET A 48 -4.55 -3.50 -8.57
N THR A 49 -5.38 -4.53 -8.42
CA THR A 49 -6.40 -4.86 -9.41
C THR A 49 -7.63 -3.98 -9.25
N ARG A 50 -8.46 -3.90 -10.30
CA ARG A 50 -9.72 -3.13 -10.27
C ARG A 50 -10.64 -3.54 -9.12
N GLU A 51 -10.72 -4.84 -8.85
CA GLU A 51 -11.58 -5.41 -7.83
C GLU A 51 -11.11 -5.00 -6.42
N GLN A 52 -9.78 -5.00 -6.19
CA GLN A 52 -9.20 -4.53 -4.93
C GLN A 52 -9.42 -3.03 -4.72
N VAL A 53 -9.32 -2.23 -5.79
CA VAL A 53 -9.61 -0.79 -5.71
C VAL A 53 -11.09 -0.54 -5.45
N LEU A 54 -12.00 -1.28 -6.11
CA LEU A 54 -13.44 -1.23 -5.84
C LEU A 54 -13.77 -1.58 -4.39
N GLU A 55 -13.10 -2.58 -3.82
CA GLU A 55 -13.29 -2.95 -2.42
C GLU A 55 -12.79 -1.86 -1.46
N THR A 56 -11.71 -1.16 -1.83
CA THR A 56 -11.09 -0.13 -0.96
C THR A 56 -11.80 1.22 -1.04
N TRP A 57 -12.11 1.70 -2.26
CA TRP A 57 -12.63 3.04 -2.53
C TRP A 57 -14.08 3.07 -3.01
N GLY A 58 -14.66 1.91 -3.31
CA GLY A 58 -15.99 1.81 -3.89
C GLY A 58 -16.02 2.12 -5.39
N SER A 59 -17.23 2.15 -5.93
CA SER A 59 -17.45 2.47 -7.35
C SER A 59 -17.07 3.91 -7.67
N PRO A 60 -16.35 4.14 -8.79
CA PRO A 60 -16.07 5.50 -9.25
C PRO A 60 -17.36 6.20 -9.65
N TYR A 61 -17.33 7.54 -9.63
CA TYR A 61 -18.42 8.37 -10.15
C TYR A 61 -18.54 8.20 -11.67
N GLN A 62 -17.42 8.20 -12.36
CA GLN A 62 -17.36 8.00 -13.80
C GLN A 62 -16.19 7.08 -14.17
N MET A 63 -16.42 6.22 -15.17
CA MET A 63 -15.41 5.33 -15.72
C MET A 63 -15.35 5.52 -17.24
N ASN A 64 -14.18 5.95 -17.72
CA ASN A 64 -13.88 6.09 -19.14
C ASN A 64 -12.95 4.95 -19.57
N VAL A 65 -13.23 4.32 -20.70
CA VAL A 65 -12.38 3.24 -21.24
C VAL A 65 -11.86 3.67 -22.60
N SER A 66 -10.54 3.62 -22.77
CA SER A 66 -9.83 3.98 -23.99
C SER A 66 -8.85 2.87 -24.37
N TYR A 67 -8.34 2.93 -25.60
CA TYR A 67 -7.33 1.99 -26.09
C TYR A 67 -6.14 2.78 -26.63
N THR A 68 -4.93 2.38 -26.25
CA THR A 68 -3.71 2.94 -26.83
C THR A 68 -3.55 2.45 -28.28
N SER A 69 -2.75 3.15 -29.09
CA SER A 69 -2.38 2.72 -30.46
C SER A 69 -1.79 1.31 -30.55
N LYS A 70 -1.28 0.76 -29.44
CA LYS A 70 -0.80 -0.61 -29.29
C LYS A 70 -1.89 -1.64 -28.94
N GLY A 71 -3.16 -1.23 -28.86
CA GLY A 71 -4.29 -2.07 -28.47
C GLY A 71 -4.44 -2.30 -26.96
N ILE A 72 -3.61 -1.66 -26.14
CA ILE A 72 -3.66 -1.79 -24.67
C ILE A 72 -4.91 -1.08 -24.15
N ARG A 73 -5.75 -1.81 -23.41
CA ARG A 73 -6.95 -1.27 -22.75
C ARG A 73 -6.53 -0.41 -21.56
N ARG A 74 -6.93 0.86 -21.59
CA ARG A 74 -6.65 1.85 -20.56
C ARG A 74 -7.97 2.35 -19.97
N GLU A 75 -8.14 2.25 -18.67
CA GLU A 75 -9.34 2.71 -17.97
C GLU A 75 -8.98 3.91 -17.10
N GLU A 76 -9.77 4.96 -17.18
CA GLU A 76 -9.66 6.14 -16.35
C GLU A 76 -10.89 6.21 -15.46
N TRP A 77 -10.67 6.20 -14.15
CA TRP A 77 -11.72 6.22 -13.15
C TRP A 77 -11.67 7.56 -12.42
N ILE A 78 -12.82 8.21 -12.31
CA ILE A 78 -12.98 9.54 -11.74
C ILE A 78 -13.79 9.40 -10.46
N TYR A 79 -13.25 9.90 -9.36
CA TYR A 79 -13.93 9.99 -8.08
C TYR A 79 -14.14 11.46 -7.71
N GLU A 80 -15.32 11.77 -7.20
CA GLU A 80 -15.67 13.10 -6.72
C GLU A 80 -15.77 13.07 -5.20
N ASP A 81 -14.93 13.86 -4.53
CA ASP A 81 -15.04 14.12 -3.10
C ASP A 81 -15.60 15.52 -2.88
N TRP A 82 -16.80 15.58 -2.28
CA TRP A 82 -17.42 16.84 -1.88
C TRP A 82 -16.79 17.30 -0.57
N LYS A 83 -16.01 18.39 -0.62
CA LYS A 83 -15.45 19.03 0.59
C LYS A 83 -16.47 19.98 1.21
N ASP A 84 -17.17 20.75 0.37
CA ASP A 84 -18.23 21.71 0.76
C ASP A 84 -19.32 21.77 -0.32
N ALA A 85 -20.43 22.48 -0.04
CA ALA A 85 -21.56 22.63 -0.98
C ALA A 85 -21.20 23.25 -2.35
N GLY A 86 -20.02 23.87 -2.49
CA GLY A 86 -19.53 24.45 -3.74
C GLY A 86 -18.12 23.99 -4.15
N THR A 87 -17.47 23.10 -3.39
CA THR A 87 -16.08 22.70 -3.63
C THR A 87 -16.01 21.18 -3.79
N VAL A 88 -15.76 20.74 -5.03
CA VAL A 88 -15.60 19.33 -5.40
C VAL A 88 -14.13 19.07 -5.75
N SER A 89 -13.53 18.08 -5.10
CA SER A 89 -12.20 17.58 -5.41
C SER A 89 -12.33 16.38 -6.34
N HIS A 90 -11.61 16.38 -7.45
CA HIS A 90 -11.60 15.26 -8.38
C HIS A 90 -10.34 14.42 -8.20
N ARG A 91 -10.52 13.11 -8.05
CA ARG A 91 -9.42 12.13 -8.09
C ARG A 91 -9.51 11.30 -9.35
N TYR A 92 -8.37 11.08 -9.97
CA TYR A 92 -8.25 10.25 -11.16
C TYR A 92 -7.43 9.02 -10.84
N LEU A 93 -7.88 7.85 -11.27
CA LEU A 93 -7.12 6.61 -11.23
C LEU A 93 -6.98 6.08 -12.65
N TYR A 94 -5.78 5.65 -13.00
CA TYR A 94 -5.46 5.13 -14.32
C TYR A 94 -5.12 3.65 -14.21
N PHE A 95 -5.84 2.82 -14.97
CA PHE A 95 -5.60 1.41 -15.09
C PHE A 95 -5.14 1.06 -16.50
N GLU A 96 -4.20 0.13 -16.61
CA GLU A 96 -3.83 -0.51 -17.87
C GLU A 96 -3.94 -2.03 -17.68
N GLU A 97 -4.63 -2.70 -18.60
CA GLU A 97 -4.87 -4.15 -18.55
C GLU A 97 -5.45 -4.66 -17.22
N GLY A 98 -6.25 -3.82 -16.55
CA GLY A 98 -6.89 -4.16 -15.27
C GLY A 98 -6.00 -4.00 -14.03
N LYS A 99 -4.79 -3.44 -14.17
CA LYS A 99 -3.91 -3.07 -13.06
C LYS A 99 -3.79 -1.57 -12.94
N LEU A 100 -3.79 -1.07 -11.71
CA LEU A 100 -3.59 0.35 -11.45
C LEU A 100 -2.15 0.75 -11.80
N VAL A 101 -1.99 1.75 -12.67
CA VAL A 101 -0.68 2.27 -13.09
C VAL A 101 -0.35 3.58 -12.39
N GLY A 102 -1.35 4.39 -12.06
CA GLY A 102 -1.11 5.68 -11.41
C GLY A 102 -2.37 6.39 -10.96
N GLY A 103 -2.18 7.43 -10.15
CA GLY A 103 -3.25 8.25 -9.57
C GLY A 103 -2.95 9.75 -9.68
N TRP A 104 -4.01 10.48 -9.99
CA TRP A 104 -4.17 11.90 -10.20
C TRP A 104 -4.87 12.68 -9.04
N TYR A 105 -4.29 13.59 -8.25
CA TYR A 105 -5.08 14.32 -7.20
C TYR A 105 -4.91 15.85 -7.31
N TYR A 106 -6.03 16.57 -7.54
CA TYR A 106 -6.08 18.04 -7.37
C TYR A 106 -6.47 18.29 -5.91
N GLU A 107 -5.56 18.88 -5.13
CA GLU A 107 -5.78 19.21 -3.71
C GLU A 107 -6.48 20.56 -3.51
#